data_AF-A0A2C6AGG0-F1
#
_entry.id   AF-A0A2C6AGG0-F1
#
_cell.length_a   1.000
_cell.length_b   1.000
_cell.length_c   1.000
_cell.angle_alpha   90.00
_cell.angle_beta   90.00
_cell.angle_gamma   90.00
#
_symmetry.space_group_name_H-M   'P 1'
#
loop_
_entity.id
_entity.type
_entity.pdbx_description
1 polymer ?
#
loop_
_entity_poly.entity_id
_entity_poly.type
_entity_poly.pdbx_seq_one_letter_code
_entity_poly.pdbx_strand_id
1 'polypeptide(L)'
;MVSLQSLRPRLISPLARRVYRDCDDSSGSDSPEGGHSAGEWTAPSPSGLRQGLTTPSYHICTALLWNLHANELIKFDDFLGKPCLNERALLELCDAARAGLADSSVAEPAVADKVAEFLRAAVRDEAYGIATVAFSTILHARLDKLVADVLSPEGRAGTGQPHPWLDYSMAERLQRHWRARFRERYFDIDQMRYSSLSKAGRLSHVAFVDKDKDGLQLWRATACELLAGGEDDLQFEAGQDGIVDSVLEKPTKGTYHVTALPLLSGREELYSPFGAVKYAREGQLADMHLSLLSQVGTQIRILRGYCLKSPLAPKAGIRYDGLYHIRRYSLKLNQKTGLHRVVLTLERLPGQRPLHEMAAIPRPSQLDDWQLFEKYEGEMIRQKRGEQGFLEWKTAKAEERIDLEQWRRALELGTELKLGIRLSQSGRSNISNLSQLEKRELAAAGGNQTERGD
;
A
#
# COMPACT_ATOMS: atom_id res chain seq x y z
N MET A 1 26.78 16.33 -42.14
CA MET A 1 25.41 15.78 -42.16
C MET A 1 25.24 14.88 -40.95
N VAL A 2 24.68 15.40 -39.86
CA VAL A 2 24.44 14.63 -38.63
C VAL A 2 22.93 14.44 -38.51
N SER A 3 22.53 13.17 -38.45
CA SER A 3 21.16 12.70 -38.50
C SER A 3 20.37 13.16 -37.27
N LEU A 4 19.33 13.96 -37.50
CA LEU A 4 18.26 14.30 -36.58
C LEU A 4 17.23 13.17 -36.62
N GLN A 5 17.35 12.18 -35.73
CA GLN A 5 16.24 11.25 -35.45
C GLN A 5 16.17 10.92 -33.96
N SER A 6 14.94 11.01 -33.45
CA SER A 6 14.46 10.49 -32.15
C SER A 6 14.63 11.36 -30.90
N LEU A 7 14.00 12.54 -30.91
CA LEU A 7 13.37 13.09 -29.70
C LEU A 7 11.88 12.72 -29.74
N ARG A 8 11.53 11.53 -29.24
CA ARG A 8 10.14 11.18 -28.95
C ARG A 8 9.76 11.74 -27.57
N PRO A 9 8.59 12.38 -27.40
CA PRO A 9 8.07 12.73 -26.09
C PRO A 9 7.87 11.46 -25.25
N ARG A 10 8.35 11.46 -24.01
CA ARG A 10 8.09 10.38 -23.05
C ARG A 10 6.60 10.44 -22.66
N LEU A 11 5.81 9.52 -23.20
CA LEU A 11 4.40 9.35 -22.88
C LEU A 11 4.30 8.60 -21.55
N ILE A 12 3.82 9.29 -20.52
CA ILE A 12 3.55 8.69 -19.20
C ILE A 12 2.05 8.38 -19.14
N SER A 13 1.72 7.12 -18.86
CA SER A 13 0.34 6.67 -18.68
C SER A 13 -0.19 7.15 -17.31
N PRO A 14 -1.36 7.79 -17.23
CA PRO A 14 -1.88 8.33 -15.98
C PRO A 14 -2.78 7.33 -15.26
N LEU A 15 -2.36 6.96 -14.06
CA LEU A 15 -2.99 5.91 -13.28
C LEU A 15 -4.03 6.42 -12.29
N ALA A 16 -5.00 5.53 -12.04
CA ALA A 16 -6.14 5.74 -11.18
C ALA A 16 -5.75 6.13 -9.75
N ARG A 17 -6.55 7.06 -9.24
CA ARG A 17 -6.27 7.83 -8.04
C ARG A 17 -7.28 7.48 -6.96
N ARG A 18 -6.82 6.85 -5.88
CA ARG A 18 -7.39 7.10 -4.55
C ARG A 18 -6.31 6.92 -3.48
N VAL A 19 -6.36 7.84 -2.51
CA VAL A 19 -5.61 7.80 -1.25
C VAL A 19 -6.34 6.84 -0.30
N TYR A 20 -5.60 5.98 0.38
CA TYR A 20 -6.13 4.95 1.26
C TYR A 20 -6.79 5.50 2.54
N ARG A 21 -8.02 5.07 2.83
CA ARG A 21 -8.55 4.97 4.22
C ARG A 21 -9.38 3.71 4.46
N ASP A 22 -9.29 3.25 5.71
CA ASP A 22 -10.18 2.29 6.39
C ASP A 22 -11.21 3.11 7.21
N CYS A 23 -12.52 2.88 7.02
CA CYS A 23 -13.65 3.13 7.95
C CYS A 23 -14.93 2.54 7.33
N ASP A 24 -15.66 1.64 8.00
CA ASP A 24 -16.69 1.86 9.03
C ASP A 24 -17.87 2.70 8.53
N ASP A 25 -18.98 2.03 8.25
CA ASP A 25 -20.33 2.56 8.44
C ASP A 25 -21.28 1.40 8.75
N SER A 26 -21.88 1.47 9.93
CA SER A 26 -23.04 0.68 10.34
C SER A 26 -24.19 1.65 10.59
N SER A 27 -25.40 1.21 10.25
CA SER A 27 -26.73 1.77 10.59
C SER A 27 -27.33 2.85 9.66
N GLY A 28 -28.60 2.64 9.33
CA GLY A 28 -29.43 3.54 8.52
C GLY A 28 -30.67 2.84 7.96
N SER A 29 -31.64 2.60 8.83
CA SER A 29 -32.98 2.07 8.60
C SER A 29 -33.79 2.78 7.50
N ASP A 30 -34.64 2.04 6.78
CA ASP A 30 -35.95 2.54 6.35
C ASP A 30 -36.98 1.40 6.26
N SER A 31 -38.09 1.60 6.97
CA SER A 31 -39.31 0.80 6.90
C SER A 31 -40.18 1.26 5.72
N PRO A 32 -41.12 0.42 5.27
CA PRO A 32 -42.47 0.97 5.17
C PRO A 32 -43.55 0.03 5.73
N GLU A 33 -44.47 0.66 6.43
CA GLU A 33 -45.79 0.14 6.76
C GLU A 33 -46.60 -0.18 5.49
N GLY A 34 -47.42 -1.22 5.57
CA GLY A 34 -48.41 -1.55 4.54
C GLY A 34 -49.25 -2.75 4.96
N GLY A 35 -50.35 -2.49 5.67
CA GLY A 35 -51.33 -3.51 6.03
C GLY A 35 -52.16 -3.98 4.83
N HIS A 36 -52.59 -5.24 4.86
CA HIS A 36 -54.00 -5.63 4.89
C HIS A 36 -54.19 -7.14 4.65
N SER A 37 -55.08 -7.69 5.48
CA SER A 37 -56.12 -8.66 5.15
C SER A 37 -55.97 -10.11 5.60
N ALA A 38 -57.06 -10.53 6.23
CA ALA A 38 -57.35 -11.79 6.87
C ALA A 38 -57.49 -12.94 5.86
N GLY A 39 -57.18 -14.15 6.34
CA GLY A 39 -57.32 -15.40 5.61
C GLY A 39 -57.24 -16.57 6.56
N GLU A 40 -58.29 -16.69 7.38
CA GLU A 40 -58.67 -17.81 8.23
C GLU A 40 -58.61 -19.15 7.48
N TRP A 41 -57.71 -20.06 7.88
CA TRP A 41 -57.83 -21.49 7.56
C TRP A 41 -57.44 -22.36 8.76
N THR A 42 -58.41 -23.19 9.09
CA THR A 42 -58.53 -24.22 10.12
C THR A 42 -57.36 -25.19 10.23
N ALA A 43 -56.98 -25.47 11.48
CA ALA A 43 -56.12 -26.59 11.88
C ALA A 43 -56.84 -27.94 11.77
N PRO A 44 -56.09 -29.03 11.56
CA PRO A 44 -56.41 -30.30 12.20
C PRO A 44 -55.27 -30.75 13.14
N SER A 45 -55.66 -31.17 14.34
CA SER A 45 -54.81 -31.90 15.27
C SER A 45 -54.32 -33.23 14.67
N PRO A 46 -53.17 -33.73 15.13
CA PRO A 46 -53.01 -35.16 15.30
C PRO A 46 -52.51 -35.51 16.71
N SER A 47 -53.35 -36.24 17.42
CA SER A 47 -52.98 -37.03 18.58
C SER A 47 -52.16 -38.26 18.17
N GLY A 48 -51.03 -38.46 18.86
CA GLY A 48 -50.48 -39.80 19.16
C GLY A 48 -49.43 -40.34 18.20
N LEU A 49 -48.16 -40.28 18.60
CA LEU A 49 -47.31 -41.46 18.82
C LEU A 49 -45.94 -41.03 19.35
N ARG A 50 -45.64 -41.46 20.57
CA ARG A 50 -44.29 -41.54 21.12
C ARG A 50 -43.44 -42.44 20.21
N GLN A 51 -42.28 -41.95 19.79
CA GLN A 51 -41.05 -42.75 19.74
C GLN A 51 -39.85 -41.78 19.81
N GLY A 52 -38.90 -42.13 20.67
CA GLY A 52 -37.86 -41.24 21.15
C GLY A 52 -36.93 -40.73 20.05
N LEU A 53 -36.78 -39.42 19.99
CA LEU A 53 -35.65 -38.75 19.39
C LEU A 53 -35.00 -37.93 20.49
N THR A 54 -33.88 -38.43 20.99
CA THR A 54 -32.92 -37.64 21.74
C THR A 54 -32.57 -36.41 20.90
N THR A 55 -33.03 -35.25 21.34
CA THR A 55 -32.60 -33.94 20.83
C THR A 55 -31.07 -33.89 20.90
N PRO A 56 -30.34 -33.69 19.79
CA PRO A 56 -28.95 -33.30 19.89
C PRO A 56 -28.96 -31.88 20.45
N SER A 57 -28.45 -31.75 21.67
CA SER A 57 -28.13 -30.45 22.27
C SER A 57 -27.29 -29.64 21.28
N TYR A 58 -27.79 -28.49 20.86
CA TYR A 58 -27.09 -27.51 20.02
C TYR A 58 -25.95 -26.85 20.82
N HIS A 59 -24.95 -27.63 21.22
CA HIS A 59 -23.62 -27.10 21.48
C HIS A 59 -22.83 -27.16 20.18
N ILE A 60 -23.11 -26.21 19.28
CA ILE A 60 -22.18 -25.92 18.17
C ILE A 60 -20.96 -25.25 18.82
N CYS A 61 -20.04 -26.07 19.32
CA CYS A 61 -18.72 -25.64 19.75
C CYS A 61 -17.93 -25.23 18.51
N THR A 62 -18.05 -23.98 18.08
CA THR A 62 -17.13 -23.38 17.10
C THR A 62 -15.75 -23.26 17.74
N ALA A 63 -14.92 -24.29 17.65
CA ALA A 63 -13.63 -24.33 18.32
C ALA A 63 -12.71 -23.16 17.90
N LEU A 64 -12.88 -22.56 16.72
CA LEU A 64 -12.19 -21.33 16.35
C LEU A 64 -12.60 -20.12 17.19
N LEU A 65 -13.88 -19.96 17.56
CA LEU A 65 -14.34 -18.82 18.36
C LEU A 65 -14.07 -18.98 19.86
N TRP A 66 -13.77 -20.20 20.32
CA TRP A 66 -13.47 -20.48 21.73
C TRP A 66 -11.98 -20.67 22.02
N ASN A 67 -11.16 -21.03 21.03
CA ASN A 67 -9.73 -21.29 21.20
C ASN A 67 -8.83 -20.17 20.65
N LEU A 68 -9.38 -19.12 20.04
CA LEU A 68 -8.61 -17.92 19.72
C LEU A 68 -8.45 -17.10 21.01
N HIS A 69 -7.23 -17.04 21.53
CA HIS A 69 -6.89 -16.12 22.63
C HIS A 69 -6.88 -14.65 22.17
N ALA A 70 -6.91 -14.41 20.85
CA ALA A 70 -7.05 -13.09 20.25
C ALA A 70 -8.52 -12.65 20.18
N ASN A 71 -9.05 -12.17 21.31
CA ASN A 71 -10.41 -11.61 21.42
C ASN A 71 -10.71 -10.52 20.36
N GLU A 72 -9.68 -9.86 19.84
CA GLU A 72 -9.76 -8.84 18.77
C GLU A 72 -10.29 -9.39 17.43
N LEU A 73 -10.13 -10.69 17.17
CA LEU A 73 -10.57 -11.35 15.93
C LEU A 73 -12.04 -11.78 15.98
N ILE A 74 -12.69 -11.65 17.13
CA ILE A 74 -14.08 -12.04 17.35
C ILE A 74 -14.89 -10.78 17.61
N LYS A 75 -15.98 -10.60 16.85
CA LYS A 75 -16.99 -9.59 17.14
C LYS A 75 -18.31 -10.29 17.43
N PHE A 76 -19.21 -9.64 18.17
CA PHE A 76 -20.57 -10.14 18.36
C PHE A 76 -21.44 -9.56 17.25
N ASP A 77 -22.21 -10.40 16.57
CA ASP A 77 -23.22 -9.95 15.62
C ASP A 77 -24.37 -9.31 16.39
N ASP A 78 -24.60 -8.01 16.20
CA ASP A 78 -25.63 -7.22 16.88
C ASP A 78 -27.05 -7.75 16.62
N PHE A 79 -27.27 -8.47 15.50
CA PHE A 79 -28.59 -8.99 15.14
C PHE A 79 -28.86 -10.40 15.67
N LEU A 80 -27.81 -11.22 15.86
CA LEU A 80 -27.96 -12.64 16.23
C LEU A 80 -27.38 -12.95 17.62
N GLY A 81 -26.68 -12.02 18.26
CA GLY A 81 -25.99 -12.23 19.53
C GLY A 81 -24.94 -13.34 19.49
N LYS A 82 -24.51 -13.75 18.29
CA LYS A 82 -23.57 -14.85 18.06
C LYS A 82 -22.17 -14.30 17.80
N PRO A 83 -21.12 -14.93 18.36
CA PRO A 83 -19.76 -14.58 18.01
C PRO A 83 -19.53 -14.87 16.52
N CYS A 84 -18.98 -13.90 15.80
CA CYS A 84 -18.58 -14.02 14.41
C CYS A 84 -17.18 -13.42 14.21
N LEU A 85 -16.58 -13.72 13.07
CA LEU A 85 -15.23 -13.25 12.78
C LEU A 85 -15.23 -11.77 12.43
N ASN A 86 -14.30 -11.02 13.03
CA ASN A 86 -14.06 -9.63 12.69
C ASN A 86 -13.23 -9.59 11.39
N GLU A 87 -13.92 -9.46 10.25
CA GLU A 87 -13.29 -9.48 8.93
C GLU A 87 -12.22 -8.38 8.75
N ARG A 88 -12.38 -7.22 9.42
CA ARG A 88 -11.41 -6.13 9.38
C ARG A 88 -10.14 -6.48 10.16
N ALA A 89 -10.28 -6.94 11.39
CA ALA A 89 -9.13 -7.36 12.19
C ALA A 89 -8.39 -8.54 11.54
N LEU A 90 -9.12 -9.45 10.90
CA LEU A 90 -8.52 -10.52 10.10
C LEU A 90 -7.79 -10.01 8.87
N LEU A 91 -8.33 -9.02 8.15
CA LEU A 91 -7.64 -8.39 7.02
C LEU A 91 -6.34 -7.72 7.48
N GLU A 92 -6.37 -6.98 8.58
CA GLU A 92 -5.18 -6.34 9.17
C GLU A 92 -4.12 -7.37 9.59
N LEU A 93 -4.54 -8.48 10.22
CA LEU A 93 -3.65 -9.59 10.56
C LEU A 93 -3.04 -10.22 9.30
N CYS A 94 -3.84 -10.43 8.25
CA CYS A 94 -3.36 -10.99 6.98
C CYS A 94 -2.36 -10.04 6.30
N ASP A 95 -2.63 -8.74 6.30
CA ASP A 95 -1.74 -7.73 5.75
C ASP A 95 -0.41 -7.67 6.53
N ALA A 96 -0.45 -7.69 7.85
CA ALA A 96 0.75 -7.70 8.69
C ALA A 96 1.59 -8.97 8.45
N ALA A 97 0.94 -10.12 8.38
CA ALA A 97 1.61 -11.41 8.15
C ALA A 97 2.25 -11.50 6.76
N ARG A 98 1.52 -11.08 5.71
CA ARG A 98 2.03 -11.07 4.33
C ARG A 98 3.15 -10.04 4.14
N ALA A 99 3.09 -8.90 4.83
CA ALA A 99 4.18 -7.93 4.84
C ALA A 99 5.44 -8.54 5.49
N GLY A 100 5.29 -9.24 6.63
CA GLY A 100 6.38 -9.97 7.27
C GLY A 100 6.97 -11.07 6.38
N LEU A 101 6.14 -11.78 5.61
CA LEU A 101 6.60 -12.79 4.65
C LEU A 101 7.45 -12.22 3.51
N ALA A 102 7.16 -11.01 3.07
CA ALA A 102 7.91 -10.33 2.01
C ALA A 102 9.22 -9.72 2.52
N ASP A 103 9.20 -9.14 3.72
CA ASP A 103 10.35 -8.45 4.33
C ASP A 103 10.88 -9.30 5.51
N SER A 104 11.82 -10.20 5.24
CA SER A 104 12.40 -11.15 6.21
C SER A 104 13.09 -10.51 7.44
N SER A 105 13.20 -9.18 7.47
CA SER A 105 13.77 -8.40 8.57
C SER A 105 12.74 -7.80 9.54
N VAL A 106 11.43 -7.91 9.28
CA VAL A 106 10.40 -7.10 9.97
C VAL A 106 9.28 -7.89 10.65
N ALA A 107 9.14 -9.22 10.49
CA ALA A 107 7.94 -9.83 11.09
C ALA A 107 8.03 -9.91 12.61
N GLU A 108 7.05 -9.27 13.25
CA GLU A 108 6.85 -9.36 14.67
C GLU A 108 6.45 -10.79 15.07
N PRO A 109 7.15 -11.41 16.04
CA PRO A 109 6.83 -12.76 16.52
C PRO A 109 5.36 -12.91 16.95
N ALA A 110 4.78 -11.85 17.54
CA ALA A 110 3.39 -11.83 17.97
C ALA A 110 2.39 -12.01 16.80
N VAL A 111 2.68 -11.44 15.62
CA VAL A 111 1.83 -11.59 14.43
C VAL A 111 1.89 -13.02 13.91
N ALA A 112 3.09 -13.60 13.87
CA ALA A 112 3.28 -14.99 13.47
C ALA A 112 2.53 -15.97 14.37
N ASP A 113 2.61 -15.78 15.70
CA ASP A 113 1.92 -16.62 16.67
C ASP A 113 0.40 -16.55 16.49
N LYS A 114 -0.15 -15.33 16.34
CA LYS A 114 -1.59 -15.10 16.07
C LYS A 114 -2.04 -15.80 14.78
N VAL A 115 -1.25 -15.73 13.71
CA VAL A 115 -1.58 -16.41 12.43
C VAL A 115 -1.50 -17.92 12.56
N ALA A 116 -0.46 -18.44 13.20
CA ALA A 116 -0.30 -19.88 13.39
C ALA A 116 -1.44 -20.46 14.25
N GLU A 117 -1.85 -19.74 15.29
CA GLU A 117 -3.00 -20.07 16.12
C GLU A 117 -4.30 -20.08 15.31
N PHE A 118 -4.55 -19.03 14.53
CA PHE A 118 -5.70 -18.94 13.64
C PHE A 118 -5.74 -20.08 12.61
N LEU A 119 -4.64 -20.36 11.92
CA LEU A 119 -4.59 -21.44 10.93
C LEU A 119 -4.84 -22.82 11.56
N ARG A 120 -4.26 -23.08 12.74
CA ARG A 120 -4.50 -24.33 13.50
C ARG A 120 -5.98 -24.48 13.89
N ALA A 121 -6.60 -23.39 14.34
CA ALA A 121 -8.02 -23.37 14.70
C ALA A 121 -8.92 -23.57 13.47
N ALA A 122 -8.63 -22.89 12.36
CA ALA A 122 -9.37 -23.02 11.10
C ALA A 122 -9.30 -24.43 10.51
N VAL A 123 -8.11 -25.05 10.48
CA VAL A 123 -7.96 -26.44 10.03
C VAL A 123 -8.74 -27.41 10.90
N ARG A 124 -8.75 -27.18 12.23
CA ARG A 124 -9.49 -28.01 13.18
C ARG A 124 -11.00 -27.94 12.92
N ASP A 125 -11.54 -26.73 12.79
CA ASP A 125 -12.97 -26.52 12.51
C ASP A 125 -13.39 -27.18 11.19
N GLU A 126 -12.62 -26.97 10.11
CA GLU A 126 -12.89 -27.60 8.81
C GLU A 126 -12.80 -29.13 8.87
N ALA A 127 -11.86 -29.69 9.65
CA ALA A 127 -11.74 -31.14 9.83
C ALA A 127 -12.92 -31.75 10.60
N TYR A 128 -13.56 -30.98 11.48
CA TYR A 128 -14.80 -31.37 12.16
C TYR A 128 -16.07 -31.05 11.36
N GLY A 129 -15.93 -30.52 10.14
CA GLY A 129 -17.07 -30.10 9.32
C GLY A 129 -17.76 -28.82 9.82
N ILE A 130 -17.09 -28.07 10.70
CA ILE A 130 -17.58 -26.80 11.25
C ILE A 130 -17.18 -25.68 10.29
N ALA A 131 -18.18 -25.09 9.65
CA ALA A 131 -18.01 -24.06 8.63
C ALA A 131 -17.81 -22.65 9.21
N THR A 132 -16.92 -22.49 10.20
CA THR A 132 -16.76 -21.20 10.94
C THR A 132 -16.27 -20.06 10.05
N VAL A 133 -15.33 -20.33 9.14
CA VAL A 133 -14.88 -19.33 8.17
C VAL A 133 -15.87 -19.31 7.01
N ALA A 134 -16.59 -18.19 6.84
CA ALA A 134 -17.50 -18.00 5.72
C ALA A 134 -16.76 -17.65 4.43
N PHE A 135 -17.41 -17.85 3.28
CA PHE A 135 -16.83 -17.48 1.99
C PHE A 135 -16.54 -15.97 1.89
N SER A 136 -17.47 -15.14 2.39
CA SER A 136 -17.29 -13.68 2.45
C SER A 136 -16.03 -13.30 3.23
N THR A 137 -15.78 -13.97 4.35
CA THR A 137 -14.60 -13.74 5.19
C THR A 137 -13.30 -14.07 4.45
N ILE A 138 -13.25 -15.16 3.67
CA ILE A 138 -12.09 -15.47 2.81
C ILE A 138 -11.90 -14.37 1.76
N LEU A 139 -12.98 -13.95 1.11
CA LEU A 139 -12.96 -12.92 0.06
C LEU A 139 -12.45 -11.58 0.61
N HIS A 140 -13.00 -11.10 1.73
CA HIS A 140 -12.73 -9.80 2.33
C HIS A 140 -11.40 -9.75 3.07
N ALA A 141 -11.09 -10.74 3.92
CA ALA A 141 -9.84 -10.77 4.69
C ALA A 141 -8.64 -11.28 3.87
N ARG A 142 -8.86 -11.74 2.64
CA ARG A 142 -7.82 -12.24 1.71
C ARG A 142 -7.04 -13.44 2.27
N LEU A 143 -7.76 -14.31 2.96
CA LEU A 143 -7.19 -15.53 3.53
C LEU A 143 -6.63 -16.47 2.45
N ASP A 144 -7.23 -16.49 1.26
CA ASP A 144 -6.72 -17.21 0.10
C ASP A 144 -5.32 -16.74 -0.32
N LYS A 145 -5.07 -15.42 -0.26
CA LYS A 145 -3.78 -14.82 -0.60
C LYS A 145 -2.74 -15.07 0.48
N LEU A 146 -3.12 -14.97 1.76
CA LEU A 146 -2.24 -15.37 2.86
C LEU A 146 -1.81 -16.83 2.71
N VAL A 147 -2.76 -17.75 2.50
CA VAL A 147 -2.46 -19.18 2.30
C VAL A 147 -1.58 -19.38 1.07
N ALA A 148 -1.83 -18.67 -0.04
CA ALA A 148 -0.98 -18.76 -1.24
C ALA A 148 0.46 -18.29 -0.97
N ASP A 149 0.63 -17.19 -0.25
CA ASP A 149 1.95 -16.62 0.06
C ASP A 149 2.75 -17.52 1.01
N VAL A 150 2.09 -18.11 2.02
CA VAL A 150 2.69 -19.12 2.93
C VAL A 150 3.14 -20.37 2.16
N LEU A 151 2.39 -20.75 1.13
CA LEU A 151 2.72 -21.90 0.28
C LEU A 151 3.74 -21.56 -0.83
N SER A 152 4.09 -20.29 -1.01
CA SER A 152 4.93 -19.85 -2.12
C SER A 152 6.39 -20.37 -2.00
N PRO A 153 7.02 -20.74 -3.12
CA PRO A 153 8.40 -21.23 -3.13
C PRO A 153 9.44 -20.10 -2.98
N GLU A 154 9.07 -18.85 -3.25
CA GLU A 154 10.00 -17.70 -3.21
C GLU A 154 10.46 -17.39 -1.78
N GLY A 155 9.58 -17.57 -0.78
CA GLY A 155 9.95 -17.55 0.63
C GLY A 155 10.87 -18.70 1.07
N ARG A 156 11.13 -19.69 0.20
CA ARG A 156 12.06 -20.81 0.47
C ARG A 156 13.46 -20.58 -0.08
N ALA A 157 13.61 -19.71 -1.08
CA ALA A 157 14.84 -19.59 -1.87
C ALA A 157 15.77 -18.44 -1.41
N GLY A 158 15.22 -17.38 -0.80
CA GLY A 158 15.97 -16.19 -0.41
C GLY A 158 16.79 -16.32 0.89
N THR A 159 16.38 -17.23 1.78
CA THR A 159 17.06 -17.50 3.05
C THR A 159 17.16 -19.01 3.19
N GLY A 160 18.37 -19.59 3.24
CA GLY A 160 18.59 -21.04 3.40
C GLY A 160 18.10 -21.65 4.73
N GLN A 161 17.10 -21.04 5.35
CA GLN A 161 16.41 -21.44 6.56
C GLN A 161 14.91 -21.48 6.23
N PRO A 162 14.19 -22.58 6.47
CA PRO A 162 12.74 -22.58 6.42
C PRO A 162 12.26 -21.49 7.38
N HIS A 163 11.44 -20.56 6.88
CA HIS A 163 10.84 -19.51 7.70
C HIS A 163 10.21 -20.15 8.96
N PRO A 164 10.77 -19.95 10.17
CA PRO A 164 10.45 -20.76 11.35
C PRO A 164 9.01 -20.61 11.87
N TRP A 165 8.26 -19.68 11.29
CA TRP A 165 7.08 -19.07 11.87
C TRP A 165 5.73 -19.58 11.36
N LEU A 166 5.69 -20.42 10.32
CA LEU A 166 4.43 -20.78 9.65
C LEU A 166 4.36 -22.28 9.36
N ASP A 167 3.32 -22.90 9.91
CA ASP A 167 3.01 -24.31 9.71
C ASP A 167 2.46 -24.52 8.29
N TYR A 168 3.39 -24.76 7.35
CA TYR A 168 3.10 -25.05 5.95
C TYR A 168 2.05 -26.17 5.80
N SER A 169 2.11 -27.19 6.67
CA SER A 169 1.18 -28.32 6.62
C SER A 169 -0.26 -27.88 6.93
N MET A 170 -0.44 -26.90 7.83
CA MET A 170 -1.76 -26.33 8.11
C MET A 170 -2.28 -25.51 6.94
N ALA A 171 -1.46 -24.64 6.35
CA ALA A 171 -1.86 -23.85 5.18
C ALA A 171 -2.28 -24.74 4.00
N GLU A 172 -1.52 -25.81 3.75
CA GLU A 172 -1.83 -26.75 2.68
C GLU A 172 -3.14 -27.52 2.93
N ARG A 173 -3.34 -28.01 4.16
CA ARG A 173 -4.59 -28.67 4.55
C ARG A 173 -5.78 -27.73 4.43
N LEU A 174 -5.65 -26.50 4.92
CA LEU A 174 -6.70 -25.49 4.85
C LEU A 174 -7.08 -25.18 3.39
N GLN A 175 -6.09 -25.02 2.51
CA GLN A 175 -6.31 -24.83 1.08
C GLN A 175 -7.12 -25.99 0.47
N ARG A 176 -6.79 -27.24 0.82
CA ARG A 176 -7.53 -28.42 0.33
C ARG A 176 -8.97 -28.42 0.85
N HIS A 177 -9.20 -28.12 2.13
CA HIS A 177 -10.54 -28.05 2.71
C HIS A 177 -11.39 -26.96 2.02
N TRP A 178 -10.86 -25.76 1.83
CA TRP A 178 -11.58 -24.68 1.17
C TRP A 178 -11.85 -24.95 -0.31
N ARG A 179 -10.89 -25.55 -1.05
CA ARG A 179 -11.13 -26.00 -2.43
C ARG A 179 -12.25 -27.04 -2.51
N ALA A 180 -12.28 -28.01 -1.59
CA ALA A 180 -13.31 -29.03 -1.57
C ALA A 180 -14.70 -28.46 -1.22
N ARG A 181 -14.75 -27.54 -0.25
CA ARG A 181 -15.98 -26.93 0.28
C ARG A 181 -16.59 -25.90 -0.68
N PHE A 182 -15.79 -24.98 -1.19
CA PHE A 182 -16.27 -23.85 -2.00
C PHE A 182 -16.17 -24.09 -3.51
N ARG A 183 -15.38 -25.08 -3.95
CA ARG A 183 -15.25 -25.51 -5.35
C ARG A 183 -14.92 -24.34 -6.28
N GLU A 184 -15.66 -24.18 -7.38
CA GLU A 184 -15.50 -23.13 -8.40
C GLU A 184 -15.40 -21.73 -7.78
N ARG A 185 -16.22 -21.43 -6.76
CA ARG A 185 -16.20 -20.12 -6.08
C ARG A 185 -14.83 -19.81 -5.47
N TYR A 186 -14.07 -20.80 -5.02
CA TYR A 186 -12.72 -20.59 -4.48
C TYR A 186 -11.73 -20.17 -5.57
N PHE A 187 -11.87 -20.72 -6.77
CA PHE A 187 -11.02 -20.38 -7.91
C PHE A 187 -11.40 -19.01 -8.52
N ASP A 188 -12.67 -18.63 -8.41
CA ASP A 188 -13.19 -17.35 -8.91
C ASP A 188 -13.06 -16.18 -7.94
N ILE A 189 -12.39 -16.34 -6.79
CA ILE A 189 -12.26 -15.27 -5.78
C ILE A 189 -11.74 -13.97 -6.41
N ASP A 190 -10.66 -14.03 -7.19
CA ASP A 190 -10.10 -12.85 -7.83
C ASP A 190 -11.02 -12.26 -8.92
N GLN A 191 -11.79 -13.11 -9.61
CA GLN A 191 -12.80 -12.65 -10.57
C GLN A 191 -13.96 -11.92 -9.87
N MET A 192 -14.37 -12.38 -8.68
CA MET A 192 -15.36 -11.70 -7.86
C MET A 192 -14.83 -10.35 -7.33
N ARG A 193 -13.59 -10.30 -6.85
CA ARG A 193 -12.93 -9.03 -6.48
C ARG A 193 -12.87 -8.08 -7.66
N TYR A 194 -12.45 -8.57 -8.82
CA TYR A 194 -12.41 -7.82 -10.07
C TYR A 194 -13.77 -7.21 -10.44
N SER A 195 -14.83 -8.03 -10.41
CA SER A 195 -16.19 -7.59 -10.73
C SER A 195 -16.74 -6.55 -9.75
N SER A 196 -16.23 -6.56 -8.51
CA SER A 196 -16.63 -5.62 -7.46
C SER A 196 -15.91 -4.28 -7.59
N LEU A 197 -14.73 -4.22 -8.21
CA LEU A 197 -13.89 -3.01 -8.30
C LEU A 197 -14.65 -1.76 -8.78
N SER A 198 -15.44 -1.88 -9.84
CA SER A 198 -16.17 -0.76 -10.44
C SER A 198 -17.58 -0.54 -9.88
N LYS A 199 -18.19 -1.56 -9.28
CA LYS A 199 -19.59 -1.50 -8.80
C LYS A 199 -19.72 -0.99 -7.37
N ALA A 200 -18.89 -1.52 -6.47
CA ALA A 200 -18.91 -1.23 -5.03
C ALA A 200 -17.50 -1.10 -4.45
N GLY A 201 -16.48 -1.25 -5.29
CA GLY A 201 -15.08 -1.27 -4.90
C GLY A 201 -14.39 0.05 -5.14
N ARG A 202 -13.05 0.01 -5.21
CA ARG A 202 -12.20 1.21 -5.20
C ARG A 202 -12.30 2.10 -6.44
N LEU A 203 -12.97 1.65 -7.51
CA LEU A 203 -13.17 2.40 -8.75
C LEU A 203 -14.61 2.90 -8.94
N SER A 204 -15.50 2.74 -7.94
CA SER A 204 -16.91 3.15 -8.01
C SER A 204 -17.11 4.62 -8.38
N HIS A 205 -16.15 5.48 -8.03
CA HIS A 205 -16.19 6.93 -8.29
C HIS A 205 -15.23 7.37 -9.40
N VAL A 206 -14.76 6.46 -10.26
CA VAL A 206 -13.84 6.80 -11.34
C VAL A 206 -14.37 6.28 -12.67
N ALA A 207 -14.51 7.17 -13.65
CA ALA A 207 -14.92 6.85 -14.99
C ALA A 207 -13.72 6.77 -15.93
N PHE A 208 -13.69 5.75 -16.78
CA PHE A 208 -12.74 5.67 -17.88
C PHE A 208 -13.17 6.61 -19.01
N VAL A 209 -12.33 7.56 -19.38
CA VAL A 209 -12.63 8.56 -20.41
C VAL A 209 -11.78 8.25 -21.65
N ASP A 210 -12.45 7.98 -22.75
CA ASP A 210 -11.82 7.66 -24.04
C ASP A 210 -11.50 8.92 -24.86
N LYS A 211 -12.22 10.01 -24.58
CA LYS A 211 -12.22 11.23 -25.41
C LYS A 211 -11.33 12.31 -24.79
N ASP A 212 -10.03 12.25 -25.04
CA ASP A 212 -9.26 13.49 -25.20
C ASP A 212 -8.37 13.41 -26.42
N LYS A 213 -8.36 14.48 -27.21
CA LYS A 213 -7.59 14.63 -28.45
C LYS A 213 -6.07 14.48 -28.23
N ASP A 214 -5.64 14.57 -26.97
CA ASP A 214 -4.24 14.50 -26.55
C ASP A 214 -3.82 13.11 -26.06
N GLY A 215 -4.73 12.13 -25.98
CA GLY A 215 -4.42 10.76 -25.54
C GLY A 215 -4.02 10.60 -24.07
N LEU A 216 -3.93 11.72 -23.34
CA LEU A 216 -3.35 11.83 -22.01
C LEU A 216 -4.32 11.58 -20.85
N GLN A 217 -5.64 11.58 -21.03
CA GLN A 217 -6.59 11.45 -19.90
C GLN A 217 -7.41 10.15 -20.02
N LEU A 218 -6.92 9.07 -19.39
CA LEU A 218 -7.59 7.76 -19.37
C LEU A 218 -8.69 7.65 -18.29
N TRP A 219 -8.57 8.43 -17.21
CA TRP A 219 -9.43 8.34 -16.05
C TRP A 219 -9.89 9.72 -15.58
N ARG A 220 -11.14 9.81 -15.14
CA ARG A 220 -11.75 11.01 -14.55
C ARG A 220 -12.47 10.63 -13.27
N ALA A 221 -12.26 11.40 -12.20
CA ALA A 221 -13.04 11.25 -10.99
C ALA A 221 -14.49 11.70 -11.26
N THR A 222 -15.46 10.93 -10.78
CA THR A 222 -16.87 11.32 -10.82
C THR A 222 -17.12 12.23 -9.62
N ALA A 223 -17.80 13.36 -9.83
CA ALA A 223 -18.14 14.27 -8.75
C ALA A 223 -18.95 13.51 -7.67
N CYS A 224 -18.50 13.61 -6.42
CA CYS A 224 -19.18 13.01 -5.27
C CYS A 224 -19.82 14.15 -4.46
N GLU A 225 -21.09 14.00 -4.08
CA GLU A 225 -21.78 14.96 -3.22
C GLU A 225 -21.26 14.86 -1.77
N LEU A 226 -21.11 16.03 -1.13
CA LEU A 226 -20.37 16.27 0.11
C LEU A 226 -21.02 15.66 1.37
N LEU A 227 -20.18 15.11 2.27
CA LEU A 227 -20.47 15.03 3.70
C LEU A 227 -19.87 16.26 4.41
N ALA A 228 -20.71 17.04 5.08
CA ALA A 228 -20.30 18.23 5.82
C ALA A 228 -19.62 17.84 7.16
N GLY A 229 -18.32 18.08 7.30
CA GLY A 229 -17.57 17.88 8.55
C GLY A 229 -16.38 18.84 8.65
N GLY A 230 -15.97 19.19 9.88
CA GLY A 230 -14.94 20.20 10.16
C GLY A 230 -13.48 19.72 10.05
N GLU A 231 -12.57 20.67 9.87
CA GLU A 231 -11.18 20.55 9.41
C GLU A 231 -10.23 19.72 10.32
N ASP A 232 -10.57 19.45 11.57
CA ASP A 232 -9.61 18.97 12.58
C ASP A 232 -9.54 17.44 12.78
N ASP A 233 -10.47 16.64 12.23
CA ASP A 233 -10.45 15.17 12.38
C ASP A 233 -10.69 14.40 11.05
N LEU A 234 -10.72 15.11 9.93
CA LEU A 234 -11.29 14.56 8.72
C LEU A 234 -10.39 13.66 7.89
N GLN A 235 -11.07 12.63 7.43
CA GLN A 235 -10.67 11.61 6.50
C GLN A 235 -10.39 12.17 5.12
N PHE A 236 -9.11 12.42 4.83
CA PHE A 236 -8.71 12.95 3.53
C PHE A 236 -8.95 11.95 2.39
N GLU A 237 -9.92 12.29 1.54
CA GLU A 237 -10.17 11.59 0.29
C GLU A 237 -9.92 12.52 -0.90
N ALA A 238 -8.77 12.34 -1.54
CA ALA A 238 -8.31 13.23 -2.60
C ALA A 238 -9.28 13.35 -3.80
N GLY A 239 -10.13 12.33 -4.02
CA GLY A 239 -11.18 12.33 -5.03
C GLY A 239 -12.49 12.99 -4.60
N GLN A 240 -12.81 13.02 -3.31
CA GLN A 240 -14.01 13.67 -2.77
C GLN A 240 -13.80 15.17 -2.53
N ASP A 241 -12.57 15.60 -2.21
CA ASP A 241 -12.23 16.99 -1.90
C ASP A 241 -11.98 17.89 -3.14
N GLY A 242 -12.23 17.39 -4.36
CA GLY A 242 -11.98 18.12 -5.62
C GLY A 242 -10.49 18.33 -5.94
N ILE A 243 -9.59 17.70 -5.19
CA ILE A 243 -8.14 17.89 -5.30
C ILE A 243 -7.55 17.14 -6.50
N VAL A 244 -8.21 16.10 -6.98
CA VAL A 244 -7.64 15.17 -7.96
C VAL A 244 -8.46 15.13 -9.26
N ASP A 245 -8.97 16.29 -9.69
CA ASP A 245 -9.81 16.39 -10.90
C ASP A 245 -9.01 16.47 -12.23
N SER A 246 -7.72 16.84 -12.19
CA SER A 246 -6.89 16.95 -13.40
C SER A 246 -5.85 15.84 -13.50
N VAL A 247 -5.78 15.15 -14.65
CA VAL A 247 -4.74 14.16 -14.95
C VAL A 247 -3.34 14.77 -15.00
N LEU A 248 -3.24 16.08 -15.16
CA LEU A 248 -1.97 16.80 -15.13
C LEU A 248 -1.39 16.80 -13.71
N GLU A 249 -0.09 16.53 -13.63
CA GLU A 249 0.70 16.74 -12.41
C GLU A 249 0.85 18.25 -12.20
N LYS A 250 -0.21 18.90 -11.71
CA LYS A 250 -0.32 20.33 -11.41
C LYS A 250 -0.81 20.52 -9.98
N PRO A 251 -0.38 21.58 -9.29
CA PRO A 251 -0.89 21.85 -7.95
C PRO A 251 -2.37 22.22 -8.04
N THR A 252 -3.19 21.58 -7.24
CA THR A 252 -4.63 21.78 -7.20
C THR A 252 -5.03 22.29 -5.82
N LYS A 253 -6.13 23.03 -5.75
CA LYS A 253 -6.70 23.48 -4.48
C LYS A 253 -8.02 22.76 -4.28
N GLY A 254 -8.15 22.08 -3.16
CA GLY A 254 -9.42 21.50 -2.76
C GLY A 254 -10.34 22.50 -2.11
N THR A 255 -11.48 22.00 -1.63
CA THR A 255 -12.51 22.75 -0.92
C THR A 255 -11.96 23.53 0.28
N TYR A 256 -10.95 22.99 0.98
CA TYR A 256 -10.32 23.61 2.14
C TYR A 256 -9.24 24.66 1.80
N HIS A 257 -9.11 25.06 0.53
CA HIS A 257 -8.13 26.04 0.04
C HIS A 257 -6.63 25.71 0.28
N VAL A 258 -6.31 24.61 0.94
CA VAL A 258 -4.95 24.08 1.03
C VAL A 258 -4.55 23.48 -0.32
N THR A 259 -3.38 23.88 -0.81
CA THR A 259 -2.88 23.37 -2.10
C THR A 259 -2.36 21.96 -1.91
N ALA A 260 -2.76 21.05 -2.79
CA ALA A 260 -2.16 19.73 -2.91
C ALA A 260 -1.21 19.69 -4.09
N LEU A 261 -0.03 19.15 -3.86
CA LEU A 261 0.99 18.94 -4.87
C LEU A 261 1.13 17.44 -5.15
N PRO A 262 0.70 16.98 -6.34
CA PRO A 262 1.01 15.64 -6.80
C PRO A 262 2.47 15.57 -7.25
N LEU A 263 3.24 14.67 -6.63
CA LEU A 263 4.59 14.27 -6.97
C LEU A 263 4.51 12.89 -7.64
N LEU A 264 4.18 12.87 -8.92
CA LEU A 264 3.99 11.66 -9.72
C LEU A 264 5.24 11.32 -10.53
N SER A 265 6.01 12.34 -10.90
CA SER A 265 7.25 12.22 -11.68
C SER A 265 8.35 13.09 -11.07
N GLY A 266 9.57 12.94 -11.58
CA GLY A 266 10.74 13.64 -11.07
C GLY A 266 11.52 12.82 -10.04
N ARG A 267 12.36 13.49 -9.26
CA ARG A 267 13.27 12.89 -8.30
C ARG A 267 13.17 13.59 -6.96
N GLU A 268 13.21 12.81 -5.88
CA GLU A 268 13.42 13.34 -4.53
C GLU A 268 14.77 12.88 -3.98
N GLU A 269 15.40 13.78 -3.23
CA GLU A 269 16.61 13.53 -2.47
C GLU A 269 16.36 13.89 -1.00
N LEU A 270 16.75 13.01 -0.08
CA LEU A 270 16.61 13.23 1.36
C LEU A 270 17.84 14.00 1.88
N TYR A 271 17.60 15.16 2.52
CA TYR A 271 18.68 16.02 3.03
C TYR A 271 18.84 15.94 4.55
N SER A 272 17.87 15.37 5.28
CA SER A 272 17.86 15.37 6.75
C SER A 272 17.00 14.24 7.31
N PRO A 273 17.34 13.66 8.48
CA PRO A 273 16.45 12.72 9.19
C PRO A 273 15.11 13.35 9.62
N PHE A 274 15.02 14.69 9.67
CA PHE A 274 13.83 15.42 10.14
C PHE A 274 12.75 15.67 9.06
N GLY A 275 12.69 14.84 8.01
CA GLY A 275 11.61 14.93 7.01
C GLY A 275 11.73 16.09 6.02
N ALA A 276 12.93 16.67 5.87
CA ALA A 276 13.22 17.63 4.81
C ALA A 276 13.64 16.91 3.52
N VAL A 277 12.93 17.22 2.43
CA VAL A 277 13.09 16.57 1.13
C VAL A 277 13.29 17.62 0.06
N LYS A 278 14.22 17.36 -0.86
CA LYS A 278 14.38 18.17 -2.06
C LYS A 278 13.77 17.44 -3.24
N TYR A 279 12.75 18.05 -3.81
CA TYR A 279 12.12 17.57 -5.03
C TYR A 279 12.71 18.29 -6.24
N ALA A 280 12.96 17.57 -7.32
CA ALA A 280 13.43 18.12 -8.58
C ALA A 280 12.67 17.50 -9.76
N ARG A 281 12.25 18.36 -10.69
CA ARG A 281 11.56 17.98 -11.93
C ARG A 281 12.15 18.73 -13.10
N GLU A 282 12.26 18.06 -14.25
CA GLU A 282 12.71 18.66 -15.51
C GLU A 282 11.62 18.46 -16.57
N GLY A 283 11.34 19.49 -17.38
CA GLY A 283 10.28 19.44 -18.39
C GLY A 283 10.11 20.76 -19.16
N GLN A 284 9.01 20.88 -19.93
CA GLN A 284 8.69 22.15 -20.57
C GLN A 284 8.17 23.15 -19.53
N LEU A 285 8.21 24.44 -19.85
CA LEU A 285 7.74 25.48 -18.91
C LEU A 285 6.28 25.28 -18.51
N ALA A 286 5.43 24.80 -19.42
CA ALA A 286 4.01 24.52 -19.18
C ALA A 286 3.78 23.37 -18.17
N ASP A 287 4.76 22.50 -18.01
CA ASP A 287 4.73 21.37 -17.07
C ASP A 287 5.25 21.77 -15.68
N MET A 288 5.87 22.95 -15.56
CA MET A 288 6.47 23.41 -14.31
C MET A 288 5.41 23.99 -13.38
N HIS A 289 5.58 23.74 -12.08
CA HIS A 289 4.65 24.17 -11.02
C HIS A 289 4.82 25.65 -10.64
N LEU A 290 4.68 26.57 -11.61
CA LEU A 290 4.91 28.00 -11.43
C LEU A 290 4.03 28.62 -10.33
N SER A 291 2.82 28.10 -10.12
CA SER A 291 1.91 28.55 -9.07
C SER A 291 2.47 28.39 -7.65
N LEU A 292 3.40 27.44 -7.45
CA LEU A 292 4.04 27.21 -6.15
C LEU A 292 5.02 28.31 -5.74
N LEU A 293 5.46 29.16 -6.68
CA LEU A 293 6.30 30.30 -6.34
C LEU A 293 5.62 31.22 -5.32
N SER A 294 4.30 31.41 -5.45
CA SER A 294 3.47 32.18 -4.53
C SER A 294 3.16 31.48 -3.20
N GLN A 295 3.56 30.21 -3.06
CA GLN A 295 3.24 29.35 -1.92
C GLN A 295 4.47 29.03 -1.06
N VAL A 296 5.60 29.70 -1.31
CA VAL A 296 6.77 29.58 -0.44
C VAL A 296 6.41 30.09 0.96
N GLY A 297 6.68 29.27 1.98
CA GLY A 297 6.29 29.50 3.36
C GLY A 297 4.92 28.91 3.74
N THR A 298 4.03 28.64 2.80
CA THR A 298 2.70 28.10 3.10
C THR A 298 2.72 26.59 3.29
N GLN A 299 1.69 26.08 3.95
CA GLN A 299 1.46 24.65 4.09
C GLN A 299 0.80 24.10 2.83
N ILE A 300 1.26 22.94 2.38
CA ILE A 300 0.71 22.20 1.24
C ILE A 300 0.56 20.72 1.58
N ARG A 301 -0.39 20.06 0.94
CA ARG A 301 -0.58 18.61 0.98
C ARG A 301 0.32 17.95 -0.06
N ILE A 302 0.99 16.84 0.29
CA ILE A 302 1.81 16.09 -0.67
C ILE A 302 1.15 14.76 -1.00
N LEU A 303 1.01 14.49 -2.30
CA LEU A 303 0.61 13.19 -2.84
C LEU A 303 1.80 12.58 -3.58
N ARG A 304 2.31 11.42 -3.16
CA ARG A 304 3.42 10.72 -3.85
C ARG A 304 2.89 9.58 -4.71
N GLY A 305 3.30 9.55 -5.98
CA GLY A 305 3.02 8.45 -6.90
C GLY A 305 4.14 7.42 -6.93
N TYR A 306 3.81 6.16 -7.23
CA TYR A 306 4.79 5.07 -7.30
C TYR A 306 5.86 5.25 -8.42
N CYS A 307 5.57 6.03 -9.45
CA CYS A 307 6.55 6.38 -10.50
C CYS A 307 7.55 7.47 -10.09
N LEU A 308 7.41 8.05 -8.90
CA LEU A 308 8.33 9.05 -8.40
C LEU A 308 9.68 8.38 -8.07
N LYS A 309 10.78 8.95 -8.58
CA LYS A 309 12.14 8.49 -8.24
C LYS A 309 12.53 9.00 -6.85
N SER A 310 11.95 8.40 -5.82
CA SER A 310 12.08 8.76 -4.41
C SER A 310 12.17 7.53 -3.52
N PRO A 311 13.01 7.53 -2.46
CA PRO A 311 12.97 6.51 -1.42
C PRO A 311 11.64 6.48 -0.65
N LEU A 312 10.86 7.56 -0.70
CA LEU A 312 9.57 7.68 -0.04
C LEU A 312 8.40 7.32 -0.97
N ALA A 313 8.65 7.01 -2.25
CA ALA A 313 7.58 6.66 -3.18
C ALA A 313 6.86 5.37 -2.74
N PRO A 314 5.52 5.31 -2.81
CA PRO A 314 4.80 4.08 -2.52
C PRO A 314 5.15 2.99 -3.54
N LYS A 315 4.99 1.71 -3.15
CA LYS A 315 5.23 0.57 -4.05
C LYS A 315 4.23 0.52 -5.22
N ALA A 316 3.02 1.05 -5.02
CA ALA A 316 1.97 1.12 -6.04
C ALA A 316 1.04 2.31 -5.79
N GLY A 317 0.36 2.78 -6.84
CA GLY A 317 -0.65 3.83 -6.75
C GLY A 317 -0.11 5.19 -6.28
N ILE A 318 -0.96 5.92 -5.56
CA ILE A 318 -0.67 7.26 -5.03
C ILE A 318 -0.99 7.26 -3.54
N ARG A 319 -0.07 7.80 -2.73
CA ARG A 319 -0.21 7.91 -1.27
C ARG A 319 -0.20 9.37 -0.84
N TYR A 320 -1.07 9.72 0.10
CA TYR A 320 -1.00 11.01 0.80
C TYR A 320 0.02 10.91 1.93
N ASP A 321 0.99 11.84 1.95
CA ASP A 321 2.12 11.79 2.87
C ASP A 321 2.06 12.84 3.99
N GLY A 322 0.99 13.63 4.00
CA GLY A 322 0.75 14.68 4.97
C GLY A 322 0.98 16.10 4.45
N LEU A 323 1.06 17.02 5.41
CA LEU A 323 1.30 18.44 5.26
C LEU A 323 2.80 18.76 5.29
N TYR A 324 3.21 19.66 4.40
CA TYR A 324 4.59 20.13 4.24
C TYR A 324 4.63 21.65 4.07
N HIS A 325 5.71 22.28 4.52
CA HIS A 325 6.07 23.65 4.14
C HIS A 325 6.93 23.65 2.88
N ILE A 326 6.65 24.56 1.94
CA ILE A 326 7.59 24.89 0.87
C ILE A 326 8.62 25.87 1.43
N ARG A 327 9.81 25.40 1.78
CA ARG A 327 10.88 26.26 2.29
C ARG A 327 11.57 27.05 1.20
N ARG A 328 11.73 26.45 0.02
CA ARG A 328 12.41 27.09 -1.12
C ARG A 328 11.80 26.63 -2.44
N TYR A 329 11.76 27.54 -3.40
CA TYR A 329 11.42 27.29 -4.80
C TYR A 329 12.55 27.82 -5.69
N SER A 330 12.96 27.04 -6.68
CA SER A 330 13.92 27.47 -7.70
C SER A 330 13.49 26.94 -9.06
N LEU A 331 13.58 27.78 -10.08
CA LEU A 331 13.36 27.43 -11.48
C LEU A 331 14.59 27.85 -12.28
N LYS A 332 15.15 26.96 -13.08
CA LYS A 332 16.29 27.26 -13.96
C LYS A 332 16.05 26.69 -15.34
N LEU A 333 16.33 27.47 -16.39
CA LEU A 333 16.39 26.98 -17.76
C LEU A 333 17.75 26.32 -18.00
N ASN A 334 17.76 25.07 -18.43
CA ASN A 334 18.95 24.41 -18.93
C ASN A 334 19.16 24.82 -20.39
N GLN A 335 20.12 25.71 -20.65
CA GLN A 335 20.40 26.22 -21.99
C GLN A 335 20.81 25.12 -22.99
N LYS A 336 21.35 23.99 -22.53
CA LYS A 336 21.78 22.90 -23.42
C LYS A 336 20.61 22.04 -23.91
N THR A 337 19.64 21.77 -23.04
CA THR A 337 18.50 20.90 -23.36
C THR A 337 17.24 21.68 -23.72
N GLY A 338 17.20 22.98 -23.45
CA GLY A 338 16.00 23.81 -23.57
C GLY A 338 14.94 23.51 -22.50
N LEU A 339 15.22 22.59 -21.57
CA LEU A 339 14.26 22.18 -20.54
C LEU A 339 14.39 23.03 -19.29
N HIS A 340 13.27 23.24 -18.62
CA HIS A 340 13.21 23.91 -17.34
C HIS A 340 13.37 22.88 -16.22
N ARG A 341 14.12 23.26 -15.19
CA ARG A 341 14.30 22.48 -13.96
C ARG A 341 13.71 23.23 -12.78
N VAL A 342 12.67 22.67 -12.18
CA VAL A 342 12.15 23.10 -10.88
C VAL A 342 12.82 22.32 -9.77
N VAL A 343 13.17 23.01 -8.70
CA VAL A 343 13.67 22.43 -7.45
C VAL A 343 12.89 23.02 -6.29
N LEU A 344 12.27 22.17 -5.48
CA LEU A 344 11.58 22.53 -4.25
C LEU A 344 12.34 21.99 -3.05
N THR A 345 12.38 22.75 -1.96
CA THR A 345 12.75 22.24 -0.64
C THR A 345 11.49 22.16 0.20
N LEU A 346 11.10 20.95 0.55
CA LEU A 346 9.90 20.61 1.29
C LEU A 346 10.29 20.18 2.70
N GLU A 347 9.53 20.60 3.70
CA GLU A 347 9.74 20.21 5.09
C GLU A 347 8.44 19.73 5.70
N ARG A 348 8.43 18.49 6.19
CA ARG A 348 7.23 17.87 6.76
C ARG A 348 6.85 18.52 8.08
N LEU A 349 5.56 18.77 8.30
CA LEU A 349 5.09 19.28 9.60
C LEU A 349 5.19 18.20 10.70
N PRO A 350 5.59 18.57 11.93
CA PRO A 350 5.63 17.66 13.07
C PRO A 350 4.22 17.26 13.53
N GLY A 351 4.11 16.23 14.36
CA GLY A 351 2.83 15.77 14.93
C GLY A 351 1.97 14.89 14.02
N GLN A 352 2.37 14.69 12.76
CA GLN A 352 1.70 13.80 11.83
C GLN A 352 2.23 12.36 11.95
N ARG A 353 1.44 11.36 11.48
CA ARG A 353 1.84 9.94 11.43
C ARG A 353 3.29 9.79 10.95
N PRO A 354 4.18 9.10 11.66
CA PRO A 354 5.58 8.96 11.26
C PRO A 354 5.76 8.38 9.86
N LEU A 355 6.77 8.85 9.11
CA LEU A 355 7.02 8.40 7.73
C LEU A 355 7.31 6.90 7.61
N HIS A 356 7.87 6.25 8.64
CA HIS A 356 8.14 4.82 8.62
C HIS A 356 6.85 3.98 8.62
N GLU A 357 5.83 4.40 9.39
CA GLU A 357 4.50 3.78 9.32
C GLU A 357 3.84 4.02 7.96
N MET A 358 4.06 5.18 7.36
CA MET A 358 3.55 5.48 6.02
C MET A 358 4.22 4.63 4.93
N ALA A 359 5.49 4.28 5.11
CA ALA A 359 6.24 3.44 4.18
C ALA A 359 5.65 2.02 4.06
N ALA A 360 4.94 1.54 5.08
CA ALA A 360 4.18 0.29 5.04
C ALA A 360 2.93 0.36 4.13
N ILE A 361 2.55 1.54 3.65
CA ILE A 361 1.47 1.74 2.68
C ILE A 361 2.10 1.85 1.28
N PRO A 362 1.68 1.03 0.30
CA PRO A 362 0.49 0.17 0.33
C PRO A 362 0.67 -1.17 1.06
N ARG A 363 -0.39 -1.61 1.75
CA ARG A 363 -0.47 -2.94 2.40
C ARG A 363 -0.59 -4.07 1.36
N PRO A 364 -0.32 -5.34 1.69
CA PRO A 364 -0.43 -6.45 0.75
C PRO A 364 -1.79 -6.57 0.05
N SER A 365 -2.90 -6.44 0.78
CA SER A 365 -4.26 -6.40 0.22
C SER A 365 -4.46 -5.31 -0.84
N GLN A 366 -3.74 -4.20 -0.68
CA GLN A 366 -3.78 -3.03 -1.53
C GLN A 366 -2.96 -3.22 -2.81
N LEU A 367 -1.87 -4.00 -2.70
CA LEU A 367 -1.08 -4.44 -3.84
C LEU A 367 -1.85 -5.45 -4.70
N ASP A 368 -2.63 -6.34 -4.08
CA ASP A 368 -3.52 -7.23 -4.84
C ASP A 368 -4.57 -6.42 -5.61
N ASP A 369 -5.19 -5.42 -4.96
CA ASP A 369 -6.15 -4.51 -5.63
C ASP A 369 -5.50 -3.74 -6.78
N TRP A 370 -4.23 -3.35 -6.61
CA TRP A 370 -3.46 -2.71 -7.67
C TRP A 370 -3.28 -3.61 -8.89
N GLN A 371 -2.98 -4.89 -8.69
CA GLN A 371 -2.85 -5.85 -9.79
C GLN A 371 -4.17 -6.03 -10.55
N LEU A 372 -5.28 -6.14 -9.82
CA LEU A 372 -6.61 -6.22 -10.43
C LEU A 372 -6.96 -4.94 -11.19
N PHE A 373 -6.58 -3.78 -10.64
CA PHE A 373 -6.72 -2.49 -11.30
C PHE A 373 -5.91 -2.43 -12.61
N GLU A 374 -4.63 -2.83 -12.62
CA GLU A 374 -3.81 -2.84 -13.84
C GLU A 374 -4.41 -3.74 -14.92
N LYS A 375 -4.96 -4.90 -14.52
CA LYS A 375 -5.69 -5.79 -15.42
C LYS A 375 -6.94 -5.08 -16.00
N TYR A 376 -7.73 -4.42 -15.14
CA TYR A 376 -8.92 -3.68 -15.55
C TYR A 376 -8.58 -2.56 -16.53
N GLU A 377 -7.54 -1.77 -16.24
CA GLU A 377 -7.08 -0.70 -17.12
C GLU A 377 -6.67 -1.25 -18.49
N GLY A 378 -5.90 -2.33 -18.52
CA GLY A 378 -5.51 -2.99 -19.76
C GLY A 378 -6.70 -3.49 -20.57
N GLU A 379 -7.70 -4.10 -19.92
CA GLU A 379 -8.94 -4.54 -20.57
C GLU A 379 -9.74 -3.37 -21.13
N MET A 380 -9.87 -2.27 -20.38
CA MET A 380 -10.55 -1.06 -20.85
C MET A 380 -9.83 -0.43 -22.05
N ILE A 381 -8.51 -0.34 -22.02
CA ILE A 381 -7.72 0.15 -23.15
C ILE A 381 -7.89 -0.75 -24.37
N ARG A 382 -7.84 -2.07 -24.19
CA ARG A 382 -8.10 -3.03 -25.28
C ARG A 382 -9.49 -2.85 -25.87
N GLN A 383 -10.51 -2.69 -25.04
CA GLN A 383 -11.89 -2.48 -25.49
C GLN A 383 -12.10 -1.15 -26.23
N LYS A 384 -11.43 -0.08 -25.79
CA LYS A 384 -11.64 1.29 -26.33
C LYS A 384 -10.70 1.65 -27.48
N ARG A 385 -9.43 1.26 -27.38
CA ARG A 385 -8.35 1.62 -28.32
C ARG A 385 -7.86 0.42 -29.16
N GLY A 386 -8.44 -0.76 -28.98
CA GLY A 386 -8.07 -1.98 -29.69
C GLY A 386 -6.76 -2.62 -29.22
N GLU A 387 -6.35 -3.70 -29.87
CA GLU A 387 -5.12 -4.45 -29.52
C GLU A 387 -3.85 -3.60 -29.67
N GLN A 388 -3.81 -2.69 -30.64
CA GLN A 388 -2.66 -1.80 -30.84
C GLN A 388 -2.46 -0.87 -29.64
N GLY A 389 -3.53 -0.20 -29.17
CA GLY A 389 -3.47 0.65 -27.99
C GLY A 389 -3.11 -0.12 -26.72
N PHE A 390 -3.59 -1.37 -26.61
CA PHE A 390 -3.21 -2.27 -25.52
C PHE A 390 -1.72 -2.63 -25.54
N LEU A 391 -1.17 -2.94 -26.73
CA LEU A 391 0.25 -3.27 -26.88
C LEU A 391 1.16 -2.08 -26.54
N GLU A 392 0.78 -0.87 -26.98
CA GLU A 392 1.49 0.37 -26.65
C GLU A 392 1.46 0.64 -25.15
N TRP A 393 0.28 0.53 -24.52
CA TRP A 393 0.16 0.66 -23.06
C TRP A 393 1.02 -0.37 -22.32
N LYS A 394 0.99 -1.64 -22.74
CA LYS A 394 1.78 -2.71 -22.11
C LYS A 394 3.28 -2.46 -22.24
N THR A 395 3.71 -1.97 -23.40
CA THR A 395 5.12 -1.60 -23.66
C THR A 395 5.53 -0.43 -22.77
N ALA A 396 4.72 0.62 -22.69
CA ALA A 396 4.98 1.77 -21.83
C ALA A 396 5.06 1.38 -20.34
N LYS A 397 4.17 0.50 -19.87
CA LYS A 397 4.22 -0.04 -18.49
C LYS A 397 5.48 -0.85 -18.22
N ALA A 398 5.93 -1.65 -19.20
CA ALA A 398 7.17 -2.42 -19.06
C ALA A 398 8.40 -1.48 -19.00
N GLU A 399 8.47 -0.48 -19.88
CA GLU A 399 9.54 0.53 -19.87
C GLU A 399 9.61 1.29 -18.55
N GLU A 400 8.46 1.71 -18.03
CA GLU A 400 8.35 2.42 -16.74
C GLU A 400 8.87 1.57 -15.58
N ARG A 401 8.49 0.28 -15.51
CA ARG A 401 8.98 -0.66 -14.49
C ARG A 401 10.49 -0.84 -14.58
N ILE A 402 11.03 -0.97 -15.79
CA ILE A 402 12.47 -1.12 -16.02
C ILE A 402 13.21 0.15 -15.58
N ASP A 403 12.75 1.34 -15.94
CA ASP A 403 13.38 2.62 -15.55
C ASP A 403 13.37 2.83 -14.04
N LEU A 404 12.26 2.48 -13.36
CA LEU A 404 12.17 2.55 -11.90
C LEU A 404 13.10 1.55 -11.21
N GLU A 405 13.14 0.31 -11.68
CA GLU A 405 13.99 -0.75 -11.14
C GLU A 405 15.47 -0.42 -11.32
N GLN A 406 15.86 0.05 -12.51
CA GLN A 406 17.22 0.53 -12.78
C GLN A 406 17.60 1.69 -11.85
N TRP A 407 16.66 2.61 -11.61
CA TRP A 407 16.91 3.71 -10.67
C TRP A 407 17.09 3.22 -9.22
N ARG A 408 16.27 2.26 -8.76
CA ARG A 408 16.39 1.67 -7.40
C ARG A 408 17.75 0.99 -7.22
N ARG A 409 18.15 0.14 -8.17
CA ARG A 409 19.48 -0.52 -8.14
C ARG A 409 20.63 0.48 -8.13
N ALA A 410 20.53 1.54 -8.93
CA ALA A 410 21.53 2.60 -8.94
C ALA A 410 21.59 3.37 -7.60
N LEU A 411 20.44 3.55 -6.93
CA LEU A 411 20.39 4.14 -5.61
C LEU A 411 21.05 3.25 -4.56
N GLU A 412 20.73 1.95 -4.55
CA GLU A 412 21.31 0.96 -3.63
C GLU A 412 22.84 0.91 -3.75
N LEU A 413 23.35 0.73 -4.98
CA LEU A 413 24.80 0.79 -5.25
C LEU A 413 25.42 2.13 -4.80
N GLY A 414 24.72 3.24 -5.04
CA GLY A 414 25.15 4.56 -4.60
C GLY A 414 25.20 4.72 -3.07
N THR A 415 24.29 4.06 -2.34
CA THR A 415 24.31 4.03 -0.86
C THR A 415 25.41 3.14 -0.32
N GLU A 416 25.63 1.96 -0.90
CA GLU A 416 26.71 1.04 -0.54
C GLU A 416 28.08 1.69 -0.72
N LEU A 417 28.30 2.36 -1.86
CA LEU A 417 29.55 3.08 -2.13
C LEU A 417 29.78 4.21 -1.13
N LYS A 418 28.74 4.97 -0.75
CA LYS A 418 28.84 6.02 0.27
C LYS A 418 29.17 5.46 1.65
N LEU A 419 28.62 4.31 2.02
CA LEU A 419 28.94 3.62 3.27
C LEU A 419 30.37 3.08 3.27
N GLY A 420 30.82 2.48 2.17
CA GLY A 420 32.21 2.02 2.00
C GLY A 420 33.25 3.16 2.05
N ILE A 421 32.93 4.33 1.49
CA ILE A 421 33.78 5.52 1.59
C ILE A 421 33.83 6.04 3.04
N ARG A 422 32.72 6.03 3.79
CA ARG A 422 32.71 6.45 5.21
C ARG A 422 33.50 5.49 6.09
N LEU A 423 33.43 4.18 5.86
CA LEU A 423 34.20 3.18 6.59
C LEU A 423 35.71 3.29 6.30
N SER A 424 36.10 3.54 5.04
CA SER A 424 37.50 3.77 4.68
C SER A 424 38.06 5.10 5.18
N GLN A 425 37.23 6.15 5.27
CA GLN A 425 37.63 7.43 5.88
C GLN A 425 37.76 7.35 7.40
N SER A 426 36.86 6.62 8.09
CA SER A 426 36.95 6.34 9.53
C SER A 426 38.15 5.46 9.89
N GLY A 427 38.55 4.55 8.99
CA GLY A 427 39.77 3.76 9.14
C GLY A 427 41.05 4.60 8.99
N ARG A 428 41.08 5.55 8.05
CA ARG A 428 42.21 6.47 7.86
C ARG A 428 42.40 7.47 9.01
N SER A 429 41.31 7.97 9.61
CA SER A 429 41.40 8.88 10.77
C SER A 429 41.96 8.21 12.03
N ASN A 430 41.70 6.91 12.21
CA ASN A 430 42.28 6.16 13.34
C ASN A 430 43.78 5.89 13.15
N ILE A 431 44.23 5.64 11.91
CA ILE A 431 45.66 5.43 11.61
C ILE A 431 46.47 6.74 11.70
N SER A 432 45.87 7.89 11.33
CA SER A 432 46.52 9.20 11.53
C SER A 432 46.65 9.58 13.00
N ASN A 433 45.72 9.18 13.86
CA ASN A 433 45.78 9.45 15.30
C ASN A 433 46.78 8.54 16.02
N LEU A 434 46.88 7.26 15.64
CA LEU A 434 47.88 6.33 16.17
C LEU A 434 49.31 6.74 15.79
N SER A 435 49.53 7.14 14.53
CA SER A 435 50.85 7.61 14.09
C SER A 435 51.28 8.97 14.68
N GLN A 436 50.34 9.79 15.17
CA GLN A 436 50.67 11.00 15.94
C GLN A 436 50.92 10.71 17.43
N LEU A 437 50.32 9.65 18.00
CA LEU A 437 50.59 9.22 19.37
C LEU A 437 51.97 8.57 19.48
N GLU A 438 52.34 7.67 18.56
CA GLU A 438 53.67 7.02 18.53
C GLU A 438 54.81 8.04 18.31
N LYS A 439 54.58 9.08 17.49
CA LYS A 439 55.56 10.16 17.31
C LYS A 439 55.72 11.05 18.55
N ARG A 440 54.72 11.14 19.43
CA ARG A 440 54.82 11.87 20.70
C ARG A 440 55.51 11.04 21.79
N GLU A 441 55.32 9.72 21.80
CA GLU A 441 56.04 8.84 22.73
C GLU A 441 57.53 8.70 22.37
N LEU A 442 57.88 8.63 21.08
CA LEU A 442 59.28 8.59 20.64
C LEU A 442 60.04 9.90 20.87
N ALA A 443 59.35 11.05 20.93
CA ALA A 443 59.96 12.34 21.26
C ALA A 443 60.18 12.53 22.78
N ALA A 444 59.43 11.82 23.63
CA ALA A 444 59.57 11.89 25.08
C ALA A 444 60.68 10.97 25.63
N ALA A 445 61.11 9.96 24.88
CA ALA A 445 62.14 9.00 25.29
C ALA A 445 63.59 9.38 24.91
N GLY A 446 63.79 10.46 24.14
CA GLY A 446 65.10 10.83 23.57
C GLY A 446 65.92 11.86 24.33
N GLY A 447 65.45 12.37 25.48
CA GLY A 447 66.07 13.49 26.18
C GLY A 447 66.60 13.15 27.57
N ASN A 448 67.55 12.23 27.70
CA ASN A 448 68.31 12.09 28.96
C ASN A 448 69.66 11.37 28.81
N GLN A 449 70.59 11.95 28.05
CA GLN A 449 72.05 11.77 28.18
C GLN A 449 72.65 13.11 27.72
N THR A 450 73.30 13.93 28.53
CA THR A 450 74.65 13.79 29.12
C THR A 450 74.80 15.08 29.97
N GLU A 451 75.23 15.09 31.23
CA GLU A 451 76.60 15.48 31.61
C GLU A 451 76.76 15.34 33.13
N ARG A 452 77.73 14.52 33.55
CA ARG A 452 78.35 14.50 34.89
C ARG A 452 79.80 14.00 34.74
N GLY A 453 80.74 14.77 35.27
CA GLY A 453 82.18 14.46 35.43
C GLY A 453 83.04 14.93 34.25
N ASP A 454 84.13 15.68 34.40
CA ASP A 454 84.88 16.19 35.55
C ASP A 454 85.55 17.53 35.16
#